data_AF-A0AAD4JZV6-F1
#
_entry.id   AF-A0AAD4JZV6-F1
#
_cell.length_a   1.000
_cell.length_b   1.000
_cell.length_c   1.000
_cell.angle_alpha   90.00
_cell.angle_beta   90.00
_cell.angle_gamma   90.00
#
_symmetry.space_group_name_H-M   'P 1'
#
loop_
_entity.id
_entity.type
_entity.pdbx_description
1 polymer ?
#
loop_
_entity_poly.entity_id
_entity_poly.type
_entity_poly.pdbx_seq_one_letter_code
_entity_poly.pdbx_strand_id
1 'polypeptide(L)'
;MSEEELAPINEQDFKDLKERMKLIVEADPTQYHNDFSLRRFLRAFKTTDAAFQALLKTNKWRDSYGVAKLKDADWSNLKNKARVLRHRDCVGRPVIYIPSKNHNTARDIDELTRFIVCNLEEACAKCFEEVTDRLCIVFDLAEFSTSCMDYQLVQNLIWLLGKHYPERLGVCLIINAPGIFSTIWPGIRVLLDDNTSKKVKFVNNEADLCQYLIPDILPTDV
;
A
#
# COMPACT_ATOMS: atom_id res chain seq x y z
N MET A 1 -19.75 -6.76 -6.97
CA MET A 1 -18.76 -6.30 -5.97
C MET A 1 -19.05 -4.85 -5.70
N SER A 2 -19.33 -4.46 -4.45
CA SER A 2 -19.58 -3.05 -4.13
C SER A 2 -18.27 -2.26 -4.28
N GLU A 3 -18.24 -1.30 -5.19
CA GLU A 3 -17.29 -0.20 -5.09
C GLU A 3 -17.48 0.42 -3.71
N GLU A 4 -16.51 0.25 -2.82
CA GLU A 4 -16.57 0.89 -1.51
C GLU A 4 -16.39 2.39 -1.75
N GLU A 5 -17.53 3.09 -1.76
CA GLU A 5 -17.64 4.50 -2.07
C GLU A 5 -16.69 5.29 -1.16
N LEU A 6 -15.81 6.06 -1.80
CA LEU A 6 -14.79 6.85 -1.13
C LEU A 6 -15.44 7.82 -0.14
N ALA A 7 -15.15 7.68 1.16
CA ALA A 7 -15.75 8.49 2.22
C ALA A 7 -15.66 10.00 1.89
N PRO A 8 -16.77 10.72 1.68
CA PRO A 8 -16.80 12.02 1.01
C PRO A 8 -15.83 13.03 1.65
N ILE A 9 -15.31 13.94 0.83
CA ILE A 9 -14.49 15.06 1.30
C ILE A 9 -15.29 16.36 1.22
N ASN A 10 -14.94 17.32 2.08
CA ASN A 10 -15.47 18.67 1.97
C ASN A 10 -14.80 19.38 0.77
N GLU A 11 -15.60 19.85 -0.19
CA GLU A 11 -15.08 20.51 -1.39
C GLU A 11 -14.47 21.89 -1.11
N GLN A 12 -14.86 22.58 -0.03
CA GLN A 12 -14.19 23.81 0.39
C GLN A 12 -12.80 23.50 0.93
N ASP A 13 -12.66 22.50 1.81
CA ASP A 13 -11.35 22.07 2.31
C ASP A 13 -10.42 21.64 1.18
N PHE A 14 -10.97 20.98 0.15
CA PHE A 14 -10.23 20.60 -1.04
C PHE A 14 -9.73 21.81 -1.83
N LYS A 15 -10.56 22.84 -2.04
CA LYS A 15 -10.15 24.09 -2.69
C LYS A 15 -9.06 24.80 -1.90
N ASP A 16 -9.23 24.94 -0.59
CA ASP A 16 -8.25 25.58 0.30
C ASP A 16 -6.91 24.84 0.27
N LEU A 17 -6.94 23.50 0.30
CA LEU A 17 -5.72 22.68 0.19
C LEU A 17 -5.02 22.89 -1.15
N LYS A 18 -5.79 22.95 -2.25
CA LYS A 18 -5.27 23.15 -3.60
C LYS A 18 -4.61 24.54 -3.74
N GLU A 19 -5.20 25.58 -3.18
CA GLU A 19 -4.62 26.93 -3.16
C GLU A 19 -3.31 26.98 -2.37
N ARG A 20 -3.26 26.36 -1.18
CA ARG A 20 -2.02 26.30 -0.39
C ARG A 20 -0.91 25.53 -1.11
N MET A 21 -1.24 24.39 -1.73
CA MET A 21 -0.26 23.61 -2.49
C MET A 21 0.20 24.32 -3.76
N LYS A 22 -0.67 25.12 -4.40
CA LYS A 22 -0.28 25.94 -5.56
C LYS A 22 0.89 26.88 -5.22
N LEU A 23 0.84 27.56 -4.07
CA LEU A 23 1.93 28.44 -3.62
C LEU A 23 3.25 27.69 -3.41
N ILE A 24 3.18 26.45 -2.89
CA ILE A 24 4.36 25.60 -2.71
C ILE A 24 4.94 25.17 -4.06
N VAL A 25 4.10 24.76 -5.00
CA VAL A 25 4.51 24.32 -6.35
C VAL A 25 5.08 25.47 -7.18
N GLU A 26 4.56 26.69 -7.02
CA GLU A 26 5.13 27.88 -7.67
C GLU A 26 6.54 28.20 -7.17
N ALA A 27 6.83 27.92 -5.88
CA ALA A 27 8.16 28.07 -5.31
C ALA A 27 9.11 26.90 -5.66
N ASP A 28 8.60 25.67 -5.70
CA ASP A 28 9.34 24.45 -6.03
C ASP A 28 8.45 23.47 -6.82
N PRO A 29 8.58 23.44 -8.17
CA PRO A 29 7.77 22.56 -9.02
C PRO A 29 7.91 21.07 -8.72
N THR A 30 8.98 20.65 -8.02
CA THR A 30 9.18 19.24 -7.66
C THR A 30 8.23 18.75 -6.57
N GLN A 31 7.54 19.67 -5.88
CA GLN A 31 6.56 19.40 -4.82
C GLN A 31 5.15 19.12 -5.35
N TYR A 32 5.00 18.94 -6.66
CA TYR A 32 3.70 18.83 -7.32
C TYR A 32 2.88 17.62 -6.85
N HIS A 33 1.58 17.86 -6.64
CA HIS A 33 0.56 16.83 -6.48
C HIS A 33 -0.63 17.15 -7.38
N ASN A 34 -1.17 16.11 -8.01
CA ASN A 34 -2.43 16.22 -8.75
C ASN A 34 -3.65 16.19 -7.80
N ASP A 35 -4.82 16.48 -8.36
CA ASP A 35 -6.08 16.54 -7.61
C ASP A 35 -6.39 15.22 -6.87
N PHE A 36 -6.17 14.06 -7.50
CA PHE A 36 -6.39 12.76 -6.88
C PHE A 36 -5.51 12.56 -5.63
N SER A 37 -4.23 12.93 -5.71
CA SER A 37 -3.32 12.89 -4.56
C SER A 37 -3.79 13.82 -3.45
N LEU A 38 -4.16 15.06 -3.76
CA LEU A 38 -4.66 16.00 -2.74
C LEU A 38 -5.92 15.45 -2.04
N ARG A 39 -6.85 14.85 -2.80
CA ARG A 39 -8.06 14.21 -2.26
C ARG A 39 -7.75 13.04 -1.33
N ARG A 40 -6.76 12.19 -1.67
CA ARG A 40 -6.30 11.09 -0.79
C ARG A 40 -5.79 11.60 0.54
N PHE A 41 -4.91 12.61 0.51
CA PHE A 41 -4.39 13.21 1.74
C PHE A 41 -5.49 13.87 2.56
N LEU A 42 -6.38 14.64 1.93
CA LEU A 42 -7.48 15.26 2.66
C LEU A 42 -8.41 14.22 3.32
N ARG A 43 -8.70 13.12 2.63
CA ARG A 43 -9.53 12.04 3.18
C ARG A 43 -8.87 11.33 4.36
N ALA A 44 -7.56 11.14 4.32
CA ALA A 44 -6.81 10.50 5.41
C ALA A 44 -6.65 11.43 6.63
N PHE A 45 -6.29 12.68 6.40
CA PHE A 45 -5.93 13.64 7.46
C PHE A 45 -7.08 14.56 7.90
N LYS A 46 -8.25 14.44 7.26
CA LYS A 46 -9.56 15.01 7.62
C LYS A 46 -9.69 16.52 7.51
N THR A 47 -8.61 17.29 7.70
CA THR A 47 -8.62 18.75 7.65
C THR A 47 -7.57 19.26 6.66
N THR A 48 -7.81 20.46 6.11
CA THR A 48 -6.87 21.16 5.22
C THR A 48 -5.49 21.31 5.86
N ASP A 49 -5.41 21.74 7.11
CA ASP A 49 -4.14 21.95 7.82
C ASP A 49 -3.35 20.64 7.97
N ALA A 50 -4.01 19.58 8.44
CA ALA A 50 -3.36 18.30 8.66
C ALA A 50 -2.92 17.65 7.34
N ALA A 51 -3.76 17.72 6.30
CA ALA A 51 -3.43 17.23 4.97
C ALA A 51 -2.26 17.98 4.34
N PHE A 52 -2.25 19.31 4.45
CA PHE A 52 -1.15 20.16 3.97
C PHE A 52 0.17 19.81 4.67
N GLN A 53 0.17 19.70 6.00
CA GLN A 53 1.37 19.31 6.75
C GLN A 53 1.85 17.89 6.39
N ALA A 54 0.94 16.96 6.17
CA ALA A 54 1.27 15.60 5.76
C ALA A 54 1.88 15.52 4.35
N LEU A 55 1.39 16.34 3.41
CA LEU A 55 1.96 16.47 2.06
C LEU A 55 3.40 16.98 2.14
N LEU A 56 3.65 18.08 2.85
CA LEU A 56 5.00 18.64 3.01
C LEU A 56 5.96 17.64 3.66
N LYS A 57 5.51 16.94 4.71
CA LYS A 57 6.30 15.87 5.35
C LYS A 57 6.59 14.73 4.40
N THR A 58 5.61 14.34 3.57
CA THR A 58 5.80 13.27 2.59
C THR A 58 6.80 13.69 1.52
N ASN A 59 6.72 14.90 0.97
CA ASN A 59 7.67 15.34 -0.03
C ASN A 59 9.09 15.45 0.51
N LYS A 60 9.25 15.99 1.72
CA LYS A 60 10.55 16.00 2.41
C LYS A 60 11.08 14.58 2.63
N TRP A 61 10.24 13.65 3.07
CA TRP A 61 10.62 12.25 3.23
C TRP A 61 11.03 11.62 1.91
N ARG A 62 10.28 11.85 0.82
CA ARG A 62 10.57 11.29 -0.51
C ARG A 62 11.97 11.69 -1.00
N ASP A 63 12.32 12.95 -0.80
CA ASP A 63 13.65 13.48 -1.13
C ASP A 63 14.73 12.85 -0.24
N SER A 64 14.60 12.98 1.09
CA SER A 64 15.62 12.50 2.03
C SER A 64 15.82 10.97 2.00
N TYR A 65 14.73 10.22 1.75
CA TYR A 65 14.76 8.77 1.64
C TYR A 65 15.29 8.30 0.26
N GLY A 66 15.35 9.21 -0.72
CA GLY A 66 15.83 8.94 -2.06
C GLY A 66 14.88 8.07 -2.88
N VAL A 67 13.57 8.27 -2.73
CA VAL A 67 12.53 7.44 -3.38
C VAL A 67 12.71 7.36 -4.89
N ALA A 68 13.05 8.49 -5.53
CA ALA A 68 13.25 8.57 -6.97
C ALA A 68 14.36 7.63 -7.52
N LYS A 69 15.32 7.25 -6.67
CA LYS A 69 16.47 6.41 -7.03
C LYS A 69 16.24 4.92 -6.75
N LEU A 70 15.13 4.56 -6.08
CA LEU A 70 14.86 3.17 -5.69
C LEU A 70 14.65 2.23 -6.88
N LYS A 71 14.10 2.74 -7.99
CA LYS A 71 13.90 1.98 -9.22
C LYS A 71 15.21 1.54 -9.89
N ASP A 72 16.30 2.25 -9.61
CA ASP A 72 17.61 2.01 -10.22
C ASP A 72 18.51 1.11 -9.34
N ALA A 73 18.03 0.74 -8.14
CA ALA A 73 18.76 -0.14 -7.22
C ALA A 73 18.62 -1.62 -7.63
N ASP A 74 19.62 -2.43 -7.26
CA ASP A 74 19.58 -3.88 -7.49
C ASP A 74 18.83 -4.59 -6.37
N TRP A 75 17.64 -5.11 -6.70
CA TRP A 75 16.80 -5.86 -5.78
C TRP A 75 16.83 -7.36 -6.02
N SER A 76 17.80 -7.88 -6.78
CA SER A 76 17.82 -9.28 -7.21
C SER A 76 17.73 -10.27 -6.06
N ASN A 77 18.33 -9.96 -4.91
CA ASN A 77 18.28 -10.79 -3.70
C ASN A 77 16.92 -10.75 -2.97
N LEU A 78 16.05 -9.80 -3.29
CA LEU A 78 14.74 -9.62 -2.64
C LEU A 78 13.55 -9.87 -3.58
N LYS A 79 13.79 -10.27 -4.84
CA LYS A 79 12.73 -10.55 -5.83
C LYS A 79 11.73 -11.62 -5.40
N ASN A 80 12.11 -12.49 -4.46
CA ASN A 80 11.20 -13.49 -3.88
C ASN A 80 10.38 -12.96 -2.69
N LYS A 81 10.63 -11.75 -2.19
CA LYS A 81 9.92 -11.19 -1.03
C LYS A 81 8.60 -10.54 -1.42
N ALA A 82 8.55 -9.91 -2.59
CA ALA A 82 7.36 -9.26 -3.13
C ALA A 82 7.51 -9.04 -4.65
N ARG A 83 6.38 -8.96 -5.35
CA ARG A 83 6.33 -8.69 -6.80
C ARG A 83 5.08 -7.89 -7.14
N VAL A 84 5.23 -6.82 -7.91
CA VAL A 84 4.08 -6.18 -8.56
C VAL A 84 3.70 -6.99 -9.80
N LEU A 85 2.47 -7.49 -9.85
CA LEU A 85 2.02 -8.34 -10.94
C LEU A 85 1.79 -7.53 -12.23
N ARG A 86 1.83 -8.25 -13.36
CA ARG A 86 1.46 -7.69 -14.67
C ARG A 86 -0.05 -7.47 -14.77
N HIS A 87 -0.82 -8.42 -14.25
CA HIS A 87 -2.28 -8.40 -14.28
C HIS A 87 -2.84 -7.60 -13.10
N ARG A 88 -4.06 -7.11 -13.29
CA ARG A 88 -4.81 -6.35 -12.30
C ARG A 88 -5.85 -7.25 -11.64
N ASP A 89 -6.37 -6.78 -10.53
CA ASP A 89 -7.55 -7.38 -9.92
C ASP A 89 -8.82 -7.11 -10.77
N CYS A 90 -9.95 -7.71 -10.39
CA CYS A 90 -11.22 -7.65 -11.13
C CYS A 90 -11.82 -6.23 -11.23
N VAL A 91 -11.32 -5.25 -10.46
CA VAL A 91 -11.73 -3.84 -10.55
C VAL A 91 -10.59 -2.92 -11.02
N GLY A 92 -9.55 -3.51 -11.61
CA GLY A 92 -8.46 -2.79 -12.27
C GLY A 92 -7.32 -2.33 -11.35
N ARG A 93 -7.34 -2.66 -10.05
CA ARG A 93 -6.28 -2.26 -9.11
C ARG A 93 -4.98 -2.99 -9.46
N PRO A 94 -3.83 -2.28 -9.49
CA PRO A 94 -2.52 -2.94 -9.51
C PRO A 94 -2.37 -3.88 -8.31
N VAL A 95 -1.79 -5.06 -8.54
CA VAL A 95 -1.64 -6.10 -7.53
C VAL A 95 -0.19 -6.21 -7.08
N ILE A 96 0.06 -6.11 -5.77
CA ILE A 96 1.33 -6.46 -5.13
C ILE A 96 1.15 -7.83 -4.48
N TYR A 97 1.94 -8.81 -4.89
CA TYR A 97 1.94 -10.16 -4.34
C TYR A 97 3.13 -10.34 -3.38
N ILE A 98 2.87 -10.90 -2.20
CA ILE A 98 3.84 -11.07 -1.12
C ILE A 98 3.75 -12.51 -0.60
N PRO A 99 4.68 -13.41 -0.98
CA PRO A 99 4.76 -14.75 -0.40
C PRO A 99 5.37 -14.67 1.01
N SER A 100 4.51 -14.83 2.02
CA SER A 100 4.86 -14.58 3.42
C SER A 100 5.88 -15.58 3.97
N LYS A 101 5.95 -16.80 3.40
CA LYS A 101 6.97 -17.81 3.74
C LYS A 101 8.41 -17.31 3.60
N ASN A 102 8.63 -16.35 2.70
CA ASN A 102 9.96 -15.83 2.41
C ASN A 102 10.39 -14.73 3.38
N HIS A 103 9.56 -14.27 4.31
CA HIS A 103 9.91 -13.24 5.29
C HIS A 103 10.38 -13.87 6.60
N ASN A 104 11.23 -13.17 7.35
CA ASN A 104 11.65 -13.50 8.71
C ASN A 104 12.50 -12.34 9.26
N THR A 105 12.84 -12.40 10.54
CA THR A 105 13.58 -11.34 11.24
C THR A 105 15.08 -11.31 10.94
N ALA A 106 15.65 -12.35 10.31
CA ALA A 106 17.06 -12.43 9.91
C ALA A 106 17.27 -11.79 8.52
N ARG A 107 17.24 -10.46 8.49
CA ARG A 107 17.35 -9.65 7.26
C ARG A 107 17.97 -8.28 7.56
N ASP A 108 18.26 -7.51 6.52
CA ASP A 108 18.43 -6.06 6.62
C ASP A 108 17.06 -5.36 6.54
N ILE A 109 16.63 -4.73 7.63
CA ILE A 109 15.31 -4.09 7.74
C ILE A 109 15.20 -2.87 6.83
N ASP A 110 16.27 -2.10 6.72
CA ASP A 110 16.26 -0.87 5.95
C ASP A 110 16.25 -1.20 4.47
N GLU A 111 17.05 -2.18 4.03
CA GLU A 111 17.05 -2.68 2.65
C GLU A 111 15.66 -3.24 2.27
N LEU A 112 15.08 -4.11 3.11
CA LEU A 112 13.76 -4.69 2.82
C LEU A 112 12.63 -3.65 2.86
N THR A 113 12.72 -2.64 3.73
CA THR A 113 11.76 -1.53 3.74
C THR A 113 11.88 -0.68 2.47
N ARG A 114 13.10 -0.41 1.99
CA ARG A 114 13.33 0.30 0.72
C ARG A 114 12.79 -0.49 -0.47
N PHE A 115 12.92 -1.82 -0.45
CA PHE A 115 12.31 -2.69 -1.45
C PHE A 115 10.78 -2.64 -1.45
N ILE A 116 10.15 -2.60 -0.27
CA ILE A 116 8.69 -2.39 -0.16
C ILE A 116 8.29 -1.05 -0.77
N VAL A 117 9.01 0.02 -0.47
CA VAL A 117 8.77 1.35 -1.05
C VAL A 117 8.91 1.28 -2.57
N CYS A 118 9.91 0.59 -3.11
CA CYS A 118 10.07 0.38 -4.56
C CYS A 118 8.84 -0.31 -5.19
N ASN A 119 8.31 -1.37 -4.56
CA ASN A 119 7.11 -2.07 -5.04
C ASN A 119 5.85 -1.18 -4.93
N LEU A 120 5.72 -0.37 -3.88
CA LEU A 120 4.62 0.59 -3.74
C LEU A 120 4.69 1.65 -4.84
N GLU A 121 5.87 2.20 -5.15
CA GLU A 121 6.05 3.16 -6.25
C GLU A 121 5.71 2.53 -7.60
N GLU A 122 6.20 1.32 -7.89
CA GLU A 122 5.88 0.62 -9.13
C GLU A 122 4.38 0.37 -9.28
N ALA A 123 3.72 -0.09 -8.20
CA ALA A 123 2.28 -0.32 -8.21
C ALA A 123 1.49 0.99 -8.37
N CYS A 124 1.89 2.07 -7.69
CA CYS A 124 1.28 3.39 -7.85
C CYS A 124 1.44 3.93 -9.28
N ALA A 125 2.59 3.72 -9.92
CA ALA A 125 2.82 4.12 -11.30
C ALA A 125 1.93 3.37 -12.30
N LYS A 126 1.43 2.17 -11.92
CA LYS A 126 0.43 1.41 -12.69
C LYS A 126 -1.00 1.86 -12.39
N CYS A 127 -1.27 2.80 -11.50
CA CYS A 127 -2.63 3.32 -11.30
C CYS A 127 -3.07 4.18 -12.50
N PHE A 128 -4.28 3.97 -12.98
CA PHE A 128 -4.98 4.91 -13.85
C PHE A 128 -5.93 5.70 -12.95
N GLU A 129 -5.49 6.84 -12.40
CA GLU A 129 -6.18 7.46 -11.26
C GLU A 129 -7.63 7.89 -11.54
N GLU A 130 -8.01 8.04 -12.81
CA GLU A 130 -9.40 8.27 -13.25
C GLU A 130 -10.30 7.02 -13.10
N VAL A 131 -9.71 5.84 -13.12
CA VAL A 131 -10.39 4.54 -13.00
C VAL A 131 -10.16 3.95 -11.60
N THR A 132 -8.90 3.90 -11.17
CA THR A 132 -8.51 3.39 -9.86
C THR A 132 -7.20 4.01 -9.40
N ASP A 133 -7.23 4.57 -8.20
CA ASP A 133 -6.07 5.13 -7.52
C ASP A 133 -5.62 4.30 -6.30
N ARG A 134 -6.21 3.10 -6.17
CA ARG A 134 -6.01 2.15 -5.07
C ARG A 134 -5.28 0.88 -5.54
N LEU A 135 -4.70 0.17 -4.58
CA LEU A 135 -3.90 -1.03 -4.76
C LEU A 135 -4.62 -2.25 -4.16
N CYS A 136 -4.34 -3.42 -4.73
CA CYS A 136 -4.62 -4.72 -4.13
C CYS A 136 -3.30 -5.29 -3.61
N ILE A 137 -3.21 -5.63 -2.32
CA ILE A 137 -2.05 -6.33 -1.75
C ILE A 137 -2.48 -7.74 -1.39
N VAL A 138 -1.75 -8.74 -1.87
CA VAL A 138 -1.99 -10.15 -1.61
C VAL A 138 -0.86 -10.68 -0.74
N PHE A 139 -1.19 -11.10 0.48
CA PHE A 139 -0.32 -11.90 1.34
C PHE A 139 -0.68 -13.36 1.15
N ASP A 140 0.27 -14.12 0.59
CA ASP A 140 0.16 -15.56 0.47
C ASP A 140 0.83 -16.23 1.66
N LEU A 141 0.05 -16.98 2.43
CA LEU A 141 0.51 -17.69 3.62
C LEU A 141 0.74 -19.19 3.35
N ALA A 142 0.80 -19.61 2.08
CA ALA A 142 1.27 -20.95 1.74
C ALA A 142 2.66 -21.18 2.35
N GLU A 143 2.81 -22.31 3.05
CA GLU A 143 4.03 -22.70 3.78
C GLU A 143 4.45 -21.70 4.89
N PHE A 144 3.56 -20.79 5.29
CA PHE A 144 3.84 -19.87 6.39
C PHE A 144 3.94 -20.62 7.72
N SER A 145 4.96 -20.27 8.49
CA SER A 145 5.10 -20.68 9.89
C SER A 145 5.39 -19.46 10.77
N THR A 146 5.35 -19.64 12.09
CA THR A 146 5.59 -18.53 13.03
C THR A 146 6.99 -17.92 12.90
N SER A 147 7.99 -18.66 12.41
CA SER A 147 9.33 -18.12 12.13
C SER A 147 9.35 -17.14 10.96
N CYS A 148 8.33 -17.18 10.09
CA CYS A 148 8.19 -16.26 8.99
C CYS A 148 7.63 -14.89 9.41
N MET A 149 7.09 -14.79 10.63
CA MET A 149 6.42 -13.59 11.10
C MET A 149 7.42 -12.47 11.41
N ASP A 150 7.35 -11.39 10.64
CA ASP A 150 8.18 -10.20 10.82
C ASP A 150 7.30 -9.00 11.21
N TYR A 151 7.04 -8.85 12.53
CA TYR A 151 6.20 -7.78 13.05
C TYR A 151 6.75 -6.38 12.77
N GLN A 152 8.07 -6.22 12.76
CA GLN A 152 8.71 -4.93 12.48
C GLN A 152 8.44 -4.50 11.04
N LEU A 153 8.53 -5.44 10.09
CA LEU A 153 8.23 -5.15 8.69
C LEU A 153 6.76 -4.81 8.48
N VAL A 154 5.85 -5.54 9.14
CA VAL A 154 4.41 -5.24 9.09
C VAL A 154 4.12 -3.86 9.66
N GLN A 155 4.74 -3.48 10.78
CA GLN A 155 4.64 -2.14 11.34
C GLN A 155 5.16 -1.07 10.38
N ASN A 156 6.31 -1.31 9.72
CA ASN A 156 6.85 -0.40 8.71
C ASN A 156 5.90 -0.23 7.52
N LEU A 157 5.31 -1.32 7.02
CA LEU A 157 4.34 -1.24 5.93
C LEU A 157 3.08 -0.45 6.33
N ILE A 158 2.51 -0.72 7.50
CA ILE A 158 1.36 0.02 8.03
C ILE A 158 1.70 1.50 8.17
N TRP A 159 2.88 1.81 8.71
CA TRP A 159 3.35 3.18 8.86
C TRP A 159 3.52 3.90 7.51
N LEU A 160 4.14 3.25 6.53
CA LEU A 160 4.28 3.78 5.17
C LEU A 160 2.92 4.06 4.53
N LEU A 161 1.99 3.10 4.59
CA LEU A 161 0.63 3.24 4.05
C LEU A 161 -0.17 4.35 4.75
N GLY A 162 0.01 4.51 6.06
CA GLY A 162 -0.69 5.54 6.84
C GLY A 162 -0.11 6.95 6.69
N LYS A 163 1.19 7.08 6.42
CA LYS A 163 1.88 8.39 6.42
C LYS A 163 2.21 8.92 5.03
N HIS A 164 2.68 8.06 4.13
CA HIS A 164 3.26 8.46 2.84
C HIS A 164 2.48 7.95 1.64
N TYR A 165 1.66 6.91 1.82
CA TYR A 165 0.75 6.38 0.80
C TYR A 165 -0.72 6.37 1.27
N PRO A 166 -1.22 7.47 1.85
CA PRO A 166 -2.56 7.49 2.43
C PRO A 166 -3.62 7.14 1.39
N GLU A 167 -4.63 6.38 1.80
CA GLU A 167 -5.74 5.92 0.96
C GLU A 167 -5.35 5.12 -0.29
N ARG A 168 -4.08 4.69 -0.45
CA ARG A 168 -3.66 3.81 -1.55
C ARG A 168 -4.11 2.36 -1.36
N LEU A 169 -4.25 1.86 -0.13
CA LEU A 169 -4.76 0.50 0.07
C LEU A 169 -6.26 0.45 -0.25
N GLY A 170 -6.63 -0.35 -1.26
CA GLY A 170 -8.02 -0.65 -1.60
C GLY A 170 -8.49 -1.97 -1.00
N VAL A 171 -7.70 -3.04 -1.14
CA VAL A 171 -7.97 -4.34 -0.52
C VAL A 171 -6.66 -5.04 -0.17
N CYS A 172 -6.67 -5.74 0.96
CA CYS A 172 -5.59 -6.62 1.40
C CYS A 172 -6.14 -8.04 1.49
N LEU A 173 -5.69 -8.94 0.63
CA LEU A 173 -6.12 -10.34 0.60
C LEU A 173 -5.12 -11.18 1.40
N ILE A 174 -5.62 -11.94 2.37
CA ILE A 174 -4.86 -12.98 3.06
C ILE A 174 -5.33 -14.31 2.49
N ILE A 175 -4.47 -14.97 1.72
CA ILE A 175 -4.76 -16.27 1.08
C ILE A 175 -3.96 -17.38 1.76
N ASN A 176 -4.43 -18.62 1.68
CA ASN A 176 -3.74 -19.80 2.22
C ASN A 176 -3.36 -19.69 3.72
N ALA A 177 -4.16 -18.97 4.50
CA ALA A 177 -3.88 -18.74 5.92
C ALA A 177 -3.94 -20.06 6.71
N PRO A 178 -2.83 -20.53 7.33
CA PRO A 178 -2.88 -21.71 8.18
C PRO A 178 -3.64 -21.40 9.47
N GLY A 179 -4.22 -22.43 10.10
CA GLY A 179 -5.03 -22.26 11.32
C GLY A 179 -4.30 -21.52 12.44
N ILE A 180 -2.97 -21.67 12.56
CA ILE A 180 -2.14 -20.94 13.53
C ILE A 180 -2.21 -19.42 13.37
N PHE A 181 -2.43 -18.90 12.16
CA PHE A 181 -2.47 -17.46 11.89
C PHE A 181 -3.63 -16.76 12.62
N SER A 182 -4.68 -17.49 12.99
CA SER A 182 -5.76 -16.98 13.84
C SER A 182 -5.27 -16.47 15.20
N THR A 183 -4.12 -16.95 15.68
CA THR A 183 -3.50 -16.49 16.93
C THR A 183 -2.60 -15.25 16.75
N ILE A 184 -2.08 -15.04 15.53
CA ILE A 184 -1.23 -13.90 15.16
C ILE A 184 -2.07 -12.67 14.81
N TRP A 185 -3.18 -12.88 14.10
CA TRP A 185 -4.03 -11.81 13.57
C TRP A 185 -4.50 -10.78 14.62
N PRO A 186 -4.92 -11.16 15.85
CA PRO A 186 -5.31 -10.19 16.87
C PRO A 186 -4.21 -9.16 17.18
N GLY A 187 -2.94 -9.57 17.20
CA GLY A 187 -1.81 -8.67 17.42
C GLY A 187 -1.62 -7.68 16.26
N ILE A 188 -1.76 -8.15 15.02
CA ILE A 188 -1.70 -7.29 13.83
C ILE A 188 -2.89 -6.32 13.80
N ARG A 189 -4.09 -6.81 14.13
CA ARG A 189 -5.33 -6.01 14.12
C ARG A 189 -5.25 -4.80 15.03
N VAL A 190 -4.58 -4.90 16.18
CA VAL A 190 -4.38 -3.75 17.10
C VAL A 190 -3.56 -2.62 16.46
N LEU A 191 -2.72 -2.94 15.47
CA LEU A 191 -1.92 -1.93 14.74
C LEU A 191 -2.71 -1.23 13.63
N LEU A 192 -3.88 -1.76 13.25
CA LEU A 192 -4.69 -1.25 12.15
C LEU A 192 -5.81 -0.36 12.67
N ASP A 193 -5.99 0.80 12.05
CA ASP A 193 -7.22 1.57 12.22
C ASP A 193 -8.42 0.83 11.59
N ASP A 194 -9.63 1.24 11.97
CA ASP A 194 -10.86 0.58 11.52
C ASP A 194 -11.06 0.58 10.00
N ASN A 195 -10.65 1.66 9.32
CA ASN A 195 -10.76 1.75 7.87
C ASN A 195 -9.81 0.77 7.19
N THR A 196 -8.56 0.69 7.67
CA THR A 196 -7.57 -0.27 7.16
C THR A 196 -7.99 -1.71 7.46
N SER A 197 -8.51 -2.00 8.65
CA SER A 197 -8.94 -3.36 8.99
C SER A 197 -10.10 -3.86 8.13
N LYS A 198 -11.05 -3.00 7.73
CA LYS A 198 -12.17 -3.40 6.86
C LYS A 198 -11.71 -3.85 5.48
N LYS A 199 -10.55 -3.37 5.03
CA LYS A 199 -9.94 -3.70 3.74
C LYS A 199 -9.21 -5.05 3.76
N VAL A 200 -8.95 -5.63 4.93
CA VAL A 200 -8.35 -6.96 5.05
C VAL A 200 -9.42 -8.04 4.87
N LYS A 201 -9.20 -8.95 3.92
CA LYS A 201 -10.11 -10.04 3.55
C LYS A 201 -9.37 -11.37 3.63
N PHE A 202 -9.88 -12.26 4.48
CA PHE A 202 -9.43 -13.65 4.52
C PHE A 202 -10.14 -14.42 3.42
N VAL A 203 -9.37 -15.01 2.52
CA VAL A 203 -9.86 -15.76 1.37
C VAL A 203 -9.64 -17.24 1.65
N ASN A 204 -10.72 -18.00 1.78
CA ASN A 204 -10.65 -19.38 2.27
C ASN A 204 -10.68 -20.43 1.16
N ASN A 205 -11.11 -20.05 -0.05
CA ASN A 205 -11.21 -20.94 -1.20
C ASN A 205 -11.09 -20.15 -2.52
N GLU A 206 -11.00 -20.87 -3.64
CA GLU A 206 -10.86 -20.29 -4.97
C GLU A 206 -12.06 -19.43 -5.38
N ALA A 207 -13.28 -19.82 -5.01
CA ALA A 207 -14.47 -19.04 -5.34
C ALA A 207 -14.46 -17.66 -4.65
N ASP A 208 -13.97 -17.59 -3.42
CA ASP A 208 -13.72 -16.32 -2.71
C ASP A 208 -12.64 -15.50 -3.42
N LEU A 209 -11.56 -16.14 -3.89
CA LEU A 209 -10.46 -15.47 -4.58
C LEU A 209 -10.91 -14.86 -5.91
N CYS A 210 -11.72 -15.60 -6.68
CA CYS A 210 -12.29 -15.17 -7.97
C CYS A 210 -13.17 -13.91 -7.85
N GLN A 211 -13.66 -13.58 -6.64
CA GLN A 211 -14.32 -12.30 -6.40
C GLN A 211 -13.36 -11.10 -6.44
N TYR A 212 -12.05 -11.32 -6.39
CA TYR A 212 -11.07 -10.24 -6.37
C TYR A 212 -10.10 -10.31 -7.55
N LEU A 213 -9.62 -11.49 -7.92
CA LEU A 213 -8.69 -11.68 -9.02
C LEU A 213 -8.79 -13.09 -9.62
N ILE A 214 -8.31 -13.24 -10.85
CA ILE A 214 -8.22 -14.54 -11.53
C ILE A 214 -7.04 -15.32 -10.90
N PRO A 215 -7.24 -16.53 -10.36
CA PRO A 215 -6.18 -17.28 -9.66
C PRO A 215 -4.89 -17.44 -10.46
N ASP A 216 -4.99 -17.67 -11.78
CA ASP A 216 -3.86 -17.89 -12.70
C ASP A 216 -2.88 -16.71 -12.80
N ILE A 217 -3.25 -15.52 -12.31
CA ILE A 217 -2.31 -14.40 -12.27
C ILE A 217 -1.31 -14.50 -11.12
N LEU A 218 -1.60 -15.34 -10.11
CA LEU A 218 -0.76 -15.51 -8.94
C LEU A 218 0.52 -16.27 -9.34
N PRO A 219 1.70 -15.81 -8.90
CA PRO A 219 2.95 -16.49 -9.19
C PRO A 219 3.02 -17.88 -8.56
N THR A 220 3.59 -18.85 -9.27
CA THR A 220 3.92 -20.18 -8.73
C THR A 220 5.43 -20.35 -8.50
N ASP A 221 6.22 -19.34 -8.85
CA ASP A 221 7.69 -19.36 -8.91
C ASP A 221 8.35 -18.57 -7.77
N VAL A 222 7.58 -18.12 -6.77
CA VAL A 222 8.02 -17.13 -5.77
C VAL A 222 7.73 -17.60 -4.35
#